data_AF-A0A7I7PDK1-F1
#
_entry.id   AF-A0A7I7PDK1-F1
#
_cell.length_a   1.000
_cell.length_b   1.000
_cell.length_c   1.000
_cell.angle_alpha   90.00
_cell.angle_beta   90.00
_cell.angle_gamma   90.00
#
_symmetry.space_group_name_H-M   'P 1'
#
loop_
_entity.id
_entity.type
_entity.pdbx_description
1 polymer ?
#
loop_
_entity_poly.entity_id
_entity_poly.type
_entity_poly.pdbx_seq_one_letter_code
_entity_poly.pdbx_strand_id
1 'polypeptide(L)'
;MRRFLEHWDDGGVYEPFLTLWRSAAIQPRARQVLHDAMAGPIAERVAAEFGVADAELRVELVASHLAGLAFARYQLRIEPIASSAVEELVAWVGPTVQRYLTEPNPY
;
A
#
# COMPACT_ATOMS: atom_id res chain seq x y z
N MET A 1 -3.36 -3.29 7.69
CA MET A 1 -1.90 -3.30 7.95
C MET A 1 -1.38 -4.68 8.31
N ARG A 2 -1.73 -5.25 9.48
CA ARG A 2 -1.27 -6.59 9.89
C ARG A 2 -1.47 -7.67 8.82
N ARG A 3 -2.72 -7.84 8.36
CA ARG A 3 -3.09 -8.79 7.29
C ARG A 3 -2.36 -8.55 5.96
N PHE A 4 -1.94 -7.32 5.70
CA PHE A 4 -1.14 -7.01 4.52
C PHE A 4 0.26 -7.60 4.73
N LEU A 5 0.98 -7.25 5.81
CA LEU A 5 2.33 -7.78 6.05
C LEU A 5 2.36 -9.31 6.15
N GLU A 6 1.42 -9.93 6.86
CA GLU A 6 1.30 -11.39 6.95
C GLU A 6 1.16 -12.04 5.55
N HIS A 7 0.32 -11.47 4.68
CA HIS A 7 0.12 -11.97 3.33
C HIS A 7 1.39 -11.88 2.45
N TRP A 8 2.21 -10.85 2.68
CA TRP A 8 3.48 -10.69 1.96
C TRP A 8 4.59 -11.59 2.51
N ASP A 9 4.59 -11.88 3.81
CA ASP A 9 5.48 -12.86 4.44
C ASP A 9 5.21 -14.30 3.95
N ASP A 10 3.95 -14.63 3.63
CA ASP A 10 3.53 -15.95 3.12
C ASP A 10 3.95 -16.22 1.64
N GLY A 11 4.57 -15.24 0.96
CA GLY A 11 5.21 -15.41 -0.35
C GLY A 11 4.29 -15.64 -1.56
N GLY A 12 2.97 -15.79 -1.36
CA GLY A 12 2.02 -16.20 -2.41
C GLY A 12 1.75 -15.19 -3.54
N VAL A 13 2.02 -13.90 -3.33
CA VAL A 13 1.64 -12.82 -4.29
C VAL A 13 2.82 -11.90 -4.66
N TYR A 14 4.01 -12.17 -4.15
CA TYR A 14 5.17 -11.29 -4.26
C TYR A 14 5.68 -11.10 -5.69
N GLU A 15 5.95 -12.19 -6.39
CA GLU A 15 6.63 -12.16 -7.70
C GLU A 15 5.82 -11.55 -8.84
N PRO A 16 4.51 -11.85 -9.01
CA PRO A 16 3.70 -11.21 -10.04
C PRO A 16 3.58 -9.70 -9.84
N PHE A 17 3.36 -9.26 -8.59
CA PHE A 17 3.29 -7.84 -8.27
C PHE A 17 4.63 -7.14 -8.52
N LEU A 18 5.75 -7.71 -8.08
CA LEU A 18 7.07 -7.14 -8.34
C LEU A 18 7.39 -7.07 -9.84
N THR A 19 6.98 -8.07 -10.61
CA THR A 19 7.18 -8.08 -12.06
C THR A 19 6.43 -6.93 -12.72
N LEU A 20 5.18 -6.70 -12.30
CA LEU A 20 4.40 -5.56 -12.74
C LEU A 20 5.04 -4.23 -12.29
N TRP A 21 5.46 -4.15 -11.04
CA TRP A 21 6.13 -2.98 -10.44
C TRP A 21 7.38 -2.57 -11.22
N ARG A 22 8.29 -3.53 -11.49
CA ARG A 22 9.49 -3.31 -12.30
C ARG A 22 9.15 -2.83 -13.71
N SER A 23 8.08 -3.36 -14.29
CA SER A 23 7.65 -3.04 -15.65
C SER A 23 6.96 -1.68 -15.75
N ALA A 24 6.31 -1.19 -14.70
CA ALA A 24 5.55 0.07 -14.69
C ALA A 24 6.39 1.31 -15.02
N ALA A 25 7.69 1.28 -14.70
CA ALA A 25 8.63 2.35 -15.03
C ALA A 25 8.82 2.52 -16.55
N ILE A 26 8.78 1.42 -17.31
CA ILE A 26 9.19 1.37 -18.72
C ILE A 26 8.05 1.00 -19.68
N GLN A 27 6.96 0.43 -19.19
CA GLN A 27 5.82 -0.03 -19.98
C GLN A 27 4.53 0.70 -19.55
N PRO A 28 3.92 1.53 -20.41
CA PRO A 28 2.69 2.27 -20.09
C PRO A 28 1.54 1.36 -19.64
N ARG A 29 1.39 0.18 -20.26
CA ARG A 29 0.36 -0.79 -19.89
C ARG A 29 0.56 -1.34 -18.48
N ALA A 30 1.79 -1.64 -18.09
CA ALA A 30 2.09 -2.12 -16.74
C ALA A 30 1.80 -1.04 -15.69
N ARG A 31 2.08 0.22 -16.02
CA ARG A 31 1.75 1.38 -15.18
C ARG A 31 0.26 1.51 -14.95
N GLN A 32 -0.53 1.39 -16.01
CA GLN A 32 -1.99 1.46 -15.92
C GLN A 32 -2.55 0.34 -15.05
N VAL A 33 -2.11 -0.92 -15.27
CA VAL A 33 -2.57 -2.05 -14.44
C VAL A 33 -2.19 -1.86 -12.96
N LEU A 34 -0.99 -1.33 -12.68
CA LEU A 34 -0.57 -1.04 -11.31
C LEU A 34 -1.40 0.07 -10.66
N HIS A 35 -1.69 1.14 -11.41
CA HIS A 35 -2.56 2.24 -10.98
C HIS A 35 -3.98 1.76 -10.70
N ASP A 36 -4.59 1.03 -11.62
CA ASP A 36 -5.97 0.53 -11.49
C ASP A 36 -6.11 -0.44 -10.31
N ALA A 37 -5.06 -1.22 -10.02
CA ALA A 37 -4.98 -2.07 -8.83
C ALA A 37 -4.88 -1.27 -7.52
N MET A 38 -4.35 -0.05 -7.55
CA MET A 38 -4.27 0.83 -6.38
C MET A 38 -5.57 1.60 -6.15
N ALA A 39 -6.23 2.08 -7.20
CA ALA A 39 -7.29 3.08 -7.08
C ALA A 39 -8.74 2.54 -7.20
N GLY A 40 -8.97 1.38 -7.83
CA GLY A 40 -10.31 0.95 -8.27
C GLY A 40 -11.40 0.71 -7.20
N PRO A 41 -11.98 -0.50 -7.05
CA PRO A 41 -13.17 -0.75 -6.20
C PRO A 41 -13.05 -0.37 -4.71
N ILE A 42 -11.84 -0.09 -4.24
CA ILE A 42 -11.53 0.25 -2.85
C ILE A 42 -11.88 1.72 -2.55
N ALA A 43 -11.69 2.64 -3.50
CA ALA A 43 -11.99 4.06 -3.30
C ALA A 43 -13.48 4.30 -3.04
N GLU A 44 -14.37 3.67 -3.82
CA GLU A 44 -15.81 3.74 -3.62
C GLU A 44 -16.22 3.20 -2.25
N ARG A 45 -15.61 2.09 -1.82
CA ARG A 45 -15.85 1.50 -0.50
C ARG A 45 -15.37 2.41 0.62
N VAL A 46 -14.19 3.03 0.49
CA VAL A 46 -13.66 3.97 1.48
C VAL A 46 -14.54 5.21 1.59
N ALA A 47 -15.02 5.75 0.47
CA ALA A 47 -15.98 6.85 0.47
C ALA A 47 -17.26 6.47 1.24
N ALA A 48 -17.81 5.27 0.98
CA ALA A 48 -19.03 4.80 1.64
C ALA A 48 -18.84 4.47 3.13
N GLU A 49 -17.71 3.86 3.50
CA GLU A 49 -17.44 3.37 4.85
C GLU A 49 -17.03 4.50 5.80
N PHE A 50 -16.22 5.46 5.33
CA PHE A 50 -15.66 6.53 6.16
C PHE A 50 -16.31 7.89 5.93
N GLY A 51 -17.19 8.04 4.94
CA GLY A 51 -17.88 9.30 4.64
C GLY A 51 -16.92 10.45 4.27
N VAL A 52 -15.77 10.11 3.69
CA VAL A 52 -14.69 11.06 3.39
C VAL A 52 -14.77 11.58 1.95
N ALA A 53 -14.47 12.87 1.78
CA ALA A 53 -14.12 13.42 0.48
C ALA A 53 -12.73 12.89 0.02
N ASP A 54 -12.46 12.99 -1.28
CA ASP A 54 -11.16 12.65 -1.89
C ASP A 54 -10.74 11.18 -1.67
N ALA A 55 -11.72 10.26 -1.65
CA ALA A 55 -11.49 8.86 -1.32
C ALA A 55 -10.46 8.17 -2.25
N GLU A 56 -10.42 8.55 -3.53
CA GLU A 56 -9.42 8.07 -4.49
C GLU A 56 -8.01 8.44 -4.04
N LEU A 57 -7.73 9.72 -3.80
CA LEU A 57 -6.44 10.20 -3.30
C LEU A 57 -6.04 9.52 -1.98
N ARG A 58 -6.99 9.37 -1.05
CA ARG A 58 -6.74 8.69 0.24
C ARG A 58 -6.34 7.24 0.05
N VAL A 59 -7.01 6.53 -0.86
CA VAL A 59 -6.67 5.15 -1.21
C VAL A 59 -5.30 5.06 -1.87
N GLU A 60 -4.98 5.97 -2.79
CA GLU A 60 -3.66 6.03 -3.42
C GLU A 60 -2.53 6.32 -2.42
N LEU A 61 -2.76 7.18 -1.42
CA LEU A 61 -1.81 7.43 -0.32
C LEU A 61 -1.59 6.19 0.54
N VAL A 62 -2.65 5.44 0.85
CA VAL A 62 -2.51 4.15 1.55
C VAL A 62 -1.73 3.16 0.70
N ALA A 63 -2.11 3.00 -0.57
CA ALA A 63 -1.50 2.04 -1.47
C ALA A 63 0.00 2.33 -1.70
N SER A 64 0.36 3.59 -1.93
CA SER A 64 1.74 4.03 -2.11
C SER A 64 2.59 3.78 -0.86
N HIS A 65 2.06 4.08 0.32
CA HIS A 65 2.77 3.84 1.58
C HIS A 65 3.04 2.34 1.81
N LEU A 66 2.02 1.50 1.61
CA LEU A 66 2.13 0.05 1.78
C LEU A 66 3.08 -0.57 0.76
N ALA A 67 3.00 -0.14 -0.50
CA ALA A 67 3.88 -0.62 -1.55
C ALA A 67 5.34 -0.22 -1.32
N GLY A 68 5.59 1.02 -0.88
CA GLY A 68 6.93 1.49 -0.49
C GLY A 68 7.52 0.68 0.66
N LEU A 69 6.71 0.38 1.69
CA LEU A 69 7.14 -0.47 2.81
C LEU A 69 7.47 -1.89 2.35
N ALA A 70 6.60 -2.50 1.53
CA ALA A 70 6.84 -3.84 0.99
C ALA A 70 8.11 -3.87 0.12
N PHE A 71 8.31 -2.86 -0.72
CA PHE A 71 9.53 -2.75 -1.53
C PHE A 71 10.78 -2.62 -0.66
N ALA A 72 10.76 -1.75 0.36
CA ALA A 72 11.86 -1.58 1.30
C ALA A 72 12.18 -2.87 2.07
N ARG A 73 11.15 -3.56 2.59
CA ARG A 73 11.28 -4.76 3.43
C ARG A 73 11.73 -5.98 2.63
N TYR A 74 11.07 -6.27 1.51
CA TYR A 74 11.23 -7.55 0.83
C TYR A 74 12.21 -7.49 -0.35
N GLN A 75 12.21 -6.38 -1.11
CA GLN A 75 13.02 -6.28 -2.33
C GLN A 75 14.40 -5.70 -2.02
N LEU A 76 14.43 -4.56 -1.33
CA LEU A 76 15.67 -3.89 -0.96
C LEU A 76 16.30 -4.47 0.31
N ARG A 77 15.49 -5.09 1.17
CA ARG A 77 15.89 -5.64 2.47
C ARG A 77 16.63 -4.59 3.32
N ILE A 78 16.08 -3.39 3.39
CA ILE A 78 16.65 -2.28 4.18
C ILE A 78 16.54 -2.61 5.66
N GLU A 79 17.63 -2.47 6.43
CA GLU A 79 17.61 -2.66 7.89
C GLU A 79 17.40 -1.33 8.64
N PRO A 80 16.66 -1.33 9.78
CA PRO A 80 16.08 -2.49 10.47
C PRO A 80 14.71 -2.96 9.91
N ILE A 81 14.19 -2.33 8.85
CA ILE A 81 12.83 -2.59 8.32
C ILE A 81 12.64 -4.06 7.91
N ALA A 82 13.67 -4.70 7.35
CA ALA A 82 13.64 -6.09 6.91
C ALA A 82 13.52 -7.07 8.07
N SER A 83 14.22 -6.81 9.17
CA SER A 83 14.25 -7.70 10.34
C SER A 83 13.23 -7.37 11.44
N SER A 84 12.65 -6.16 11.43
CA SER A 84 11.61 -5.77 12.41
C SER A 84 10.42 -6.74 12.41
N ALA A 85 9.85 -6.94 13.60
CA ALA A 85 8.62 -7.71 13.75
C ALA A 85 7.45 -7.00 13.04
N VAL A 86 6.47 -7.78 12.55
CA VAL A 86 5.26 -7.25 11.92
C VAL A 86 4.53 -6.30 12.86
N GLU A 87 4.45 -6.65 14.15
CA GLU A 87 3.84 -5.84 15.21
C GLU A 87 4.48 -4.46 15.34
N GLU A 88 5.81 -4.39 15.24
CA GLU A 88 6.57 -3.15 15.34
C GLU A 88 6.28 -2.25 14.15
N LEU A 89 6.31 -2.80 12.93
CA LEU A 89 5.97 -2.07 11.72
C LEU A 89 4.51 -1.61 11.72
N VAL A 90 3.59 -2.44 12.24
CA VAL A 90 2.18 -2.07 12.40
C VAL A 90 2.04 -0.90 13.38
N ALA A 91 2.78 -0.90 14.49
CA ALA A 91 2.73 0.18 15.48
C ALA A 91 3.20 1.52 14.88
N TRP A 92 4.23 1.51 14.04
CA TRP A 92 4.74 2.71 13.35
C TRP A 92 3.85 3.18 12.20
N VAL A 93 3.42 2.27 11.31
CA VAL A 93 2.74 2.62 10.06
C VAL A 93 1.22 2.68 10.21
N GLY A 94 0.66 1.89 11.12
CA GLY A 94 -0.78 1.82 11.37
C GLY A 94 -1.44 3.19 11.56
N PRO A 95 -0.90 4.07 12.42
CA PRO A 95 -1.43 5.43 12.61
C PRO A 95 -1.40 6.28 11.34
N THR A 96 -0.38 6.14 10.48
CA THR A 96 -0.29 6.88 9.21
C THR A 96 -1.36 6.43 8.22
N VAL A 97 -1.57 5.11 8.09
CA VAL A 97 -2.65 4.55 7.26
C VAL A 97 -4.01 4.97 7.79
N GLN A 98 -4.21 4.90 9.10
CA GLN A 98 -5.45 5.33 9.75
C GLN A 98 -5.73 6.81 9.46
N ARG A 99 -4.71 7.67 9.59
CA ARG A 99 -4.81 9.09 9.27
C ARG A 99 -5.32 9.32 7.84
N TYR A 100 -4.76 8.64 6.84
CA TYR A 100 -5.23 8.79 5.45
C TYR A 100 -6.71 8.44 5.30
N LEU A 101 -7.22 7.46 6.06
CA LEU A 101 -8.59 6.99 5.93
C LEU A 101 -9.60 7.78 6.76
N THR A 102 -9.21 8.36 7.90
CA THR A 102 -10.18 8.90 8.86
C THR A 102 -9.96 10.33 9.33
N GLU A 103 -8.77 10.91 9.14
CA GLU A 103 -8.60 12.31 9.52
C GLU A 103 -9.29 13.26 8.53
N PRO A 104 -9.76 14.43 8.98
CA PRO A 104 -10.32 15.46 8.11
C PRO A 104 -9.36 15.83 6.98
N ASN A 105 -9.89 16.33 5.86
CA ASN A 105 -9.05 16.92 4.84
C ASN A 105 -8.26 18.10 5.48
N PRO A 106 -6.92 18.15 5.34
CA PRO A 106 -6.13 19.25 5.88
C PRO A 106 -6.37 20.61 5.19
N TYR A 107 -7.19 20.68 4.14
CA TYR A 107 -7.51 21.88 3.36
C TYR A 107 -9.01 22.17 3.30
#